data_AF-A0A955J5T8-F1
#
_entry.id   AF-A0A955J5T8-F1
#
_cell.length_a   1.000
_cell.length_b   1.000
_cell.length_c   1.000
_cell.angle_alpha   90.00
_cell.angle_beta   90.00
_cell.angle_gamma   90.00
#
_symmetry.space_group_name_H-M   'P 1'
#
loop_
_entity.id
_entity.type
_entity.pdbx_description
1 polymer ?
#
loop_
_entity_poly.entity_id
_entity_poly.type
_entity_poly.pdbx_seq_one_letter_code
_entity_poly.pdbx_strand_id
1 'polypeptide(L)' 'MPDLESDVIVIGAGHAGTEAAYAAANTGCDVTLVTLDPAKIGVMSC' A
#
# COMPACT_ATOMS: atom_id res chain seq x y z
N MET A 1 6.67 16.32 3.38
CA MET A 1 5.65 15.97 2.36
C MET A 1 4.42 16.74 2.78
N PRO A 2 3.92 17.69 1.96
CA PRO A 2 2.75 18.48 2.34
C PRO A 2 1.59 17.52 2.64
N ASP A 3 1.03 17.69 3.83
CA ASP A 3 -0.19 17.09 4.41
C ASP A 3 -0.75 15.88 3.63
N LEU A 4 -0.13 14.71 3.80
CA LEU A 4 -0.70 13.47 3.30
C LEU A 4 -1.90 13.11 4.19
N GLU A 5 -3.10 13.50 3.77
CA GLU A 5 -4.33 13.02 4.38
C GLU A 5 -4.54 11.57 3.95
N SER A 6 -4.22 10.63 4.83
CA SER A 6 -4.56 9.23 4.68
C SER A 6 -4.80 8.66 6.07
N ASP A 7 -5.86 7.87 6.22
CA ASP A 7 -6.11 7.14 7.47
C ASP A 7 -5.04 6.07 7.70
N VAL A 8 -4.56 5.44 6.61
CA VAL A 8 -3.53 4.41 6.64
C VAL A 8 -2.49 4.64 5.55
N ILE A 9 -1.20 4.53 5.92
CA ILE A 9 -0.09 4.52 4.97
C ILE A 9 0.59 3.16 5.04
N VAL A 10 0.63 2.46 3.91
CA VAL A 10 1.33 1.18 3.77
C VAL A 10 2.63 1.39 3.00
N ILE A 11 3.76 1.02 3.60
CA ILE A 11 5.08 1.19 2.98
C ILE A 11 5.58 -0.18 2.49
N GLY A 12 5.74 -0.29 1.18
CA GLY A 12 6.12 -1.50 0.46
C GLY A 12 4.91 -2.23 -0.13
N ALA A 13 5.00 -2.60 -1.41
CA ALA A 13 3.93 -3.26 -2.15
C ALA A 13 4.26 -4.71 -2.55
N GLY A 14 4.90 -5.46 -1.65
CA GLY A 14 4.99 -6.93 -1.75
C GLY A 14 3.67 -7.59 -1.31
N HIS A 15 3.60 -8.92 -1.31
CA HIS A 15 2.38 -9.67 -0.96
C HIS A 15 1.68 -9.16 0.32
N ALA A 16 2.44 -9.02 1.41
CA ALA A 16 1.90 -8.54 2.67
C ALA A 16 1.42 -7.08 2.62
N GLY A 17 2.14 -6.21 1.91
CA GLY A 17 1.79 -4.80 1.78
C GLY A 17 0.54 -4.58 0.92
N THR A 18 0.43 -5.32 -0.18
CA THR A 18 -0.76 -5.29 -1.04
C THR A 18 -2.00 -5.78 -0.28
N GLU A 19 -1.90 -6.89 0.46
CA GLU A 19 -3.01 -7.39 1.28
C GLU A 19 -3.37 -6.42 2.42
N ALA A 20 -2.39 -5.83 3.10
CA ALA A 20 -2.63 -4.84 4.15
C ALA A 20 -3.34 -3.59 3.61
N ALA A 21 -2.89 -3.07 2.46
CA ALA A 21 -3.51 -1.92 1.82
C ALA A 21 -4.94 -2.23 1.36
N TYR A 22 -5.15 -3.40 0.76
CA TYR A 22 -6.48 -3.86 0.34
C TYR A 22 -7.42 -4.02 1.54
N ALA A 23 -6.98 -4.68 2.61
CA ALA A 23 -7.79 -4.89 3.80
C ALA A 23 -8.21 -3.56 4.45
N ALA A 24 -7.28 -2.60 4.58
CA ALA A 24 -7.58 -1.27 5.12
C ALA A 24 -8.54 -0.48 4.22
N ALA A 25 -8.33 -0.50 2.90
CA ALA A 25 -9.22 0.16 1.96
C ALA A 25 -10.64 -0.45 1.99
N ASN A 26 -10.73 -1.78 2.14
CA ASN A 26 -12.01 -2.49 2.24
C ASN A 26 -12.77 -2.19 3.54
N THR A 27 -12.10 -1.67 4.57
CA THR A 27 -12.76 -1.14 5.78
C THR A 27 -13.23 0.32 5.65
N GLY A 28 -13.00 0.95 4.49
CA GLY A 28 -13.41 2.32 4.20
C GLY A 28 -12.38 3.39 4.58
N CYS A 29 -11.15 3.00 4.92
CA CYS A 29 -10.06 3.93 5.17
C CYS A 29 -9.55 4.55 3.86
N ASP A 30 -9.13 5.81 3.90
CA ASP A 30 -8.27 6.38 2.86
C ASP A 30 -6.85 5.83 3.00
N VAL A 31 -6.36 5.12 1.98
CA VAL A 31 -5.13 4.35 2.04
C VAL A 31 -4.14 4.80 0.97
N THR A 32 -2.96 5.22 1.42
CA THR A 32 -1.81 5.44 0.54
C THR A 32 -0.86 4.24 0.58
N LEU A 33 -0.67 3.57 -0.57
CA LEU A 33 0.35 2.53 -0.75
C LEU A 33 1.61 3.14 -1.39
N VAL A 34 2.71 3.14 -0.64
CA VAL A 34 4.01 3.64 -1.09
C VAL A 34 4.85 2.47 -1.57
N THR A 35 5.37 2.54 -2.80
CA THR A 35 6.30 1.54 -3.36
C THR A 35 7.40 2.21 -4.15
N LEU A 36 8.56 1.54 -4.24
CA LEU A 36 9.71 2.04 -5.00
C LEU A 36 9.49 1.98 -6.52
N ASP A 37 8.74 0.96 -6.97
CA ASP A 37 8.47 0.72 -8.38
C ASP A 37 7.04 0.14 -8.52
N PRO A 38 6.08 0.92 -9.05
CA PRO A 38 4.72 0.44 -9.27
C PRO A 38 4.64 -0.78 -10.19
N ALA A 39 5.60 -0.99 -11.09
CA ALA A 39 5.64 -2.15 -11.97
C ALA A 39 6.01 -3.45 -11.23
N LYS A 40 6.50 -3.36 -9.99
CA LYS A 40 6.90 -4.50 -9.14
C LYS A 40 5.94 -4.81 -8.00
N ILE A 41 4.76 -4.19 -8.01
CA ILE A 41 3.71 -4.50 -7.03
C ILE A 41 3.38 -6.01 -7.12
N GLY A 42 3.42 -6.70 -5.99
CA GLY A 42 3.07 -8.13 -5.91
C GLY A 42 4.03 -9.07 -6.64
N VAL A 43 5.26 -8.65 -6.95
CA VAL A 43 6.23 -9.52 -7.63
C VAL A 43 6.56 -10.75 -6.77
N MET A 44 6.55 -11.93 -7.40
CA MET A 44 7.08 -13.15 -6.80
C MET A 44 8.60 -13.17 -6.99
N SER A 45 9.33 -12.83 -5.92
CA SER A 45 10.81 -12.81 -5.91
C SER A 45 11.44 -14.19 -5.78
N CYS A 46 10.63 -15.22 -5.53
CA CYS A 46 11.01 -16.62 -5.37
C CYS A 46 9.87 -17.53 -5.84
#